data_AF-A0A8B6F1U1-F1
#
_entry.id   AF-A0A8B6F1U1-F1
#
_cell.length_a   1.000
_cell.length_b   1.000
_cell.length_c   1.000
_cell.angle_alpha   90.00
_cell.angle_beta   90.00
_cell.angle_gamma   90.00
#
_symmetry.space_group_name_H-M   'P 1'
#
loop_
_entity.id
_entity.type
_entity.pdbx_description
1 polymer ?
#
loop_
_entity_poly.entity_id
_entity_poly.type
_entity_poly.pdbx_seq_one_letter_code
_entity_poly.pdbx_strand_id
1 'polypeptide(L)'
;MAGVVLENLSWKKLIILSLILLMLLITFFLIGGLQAPQPNNVNIIIGTKCYARGRYVNREKWHIPRGNKSISCEKLDSLRPDDPKIISQEITDKQVVFAFWIPGPRDGQELKMHPRFQYMMSVLQLDIIYQPHNPTEPGSQYDCELLHAFEISSLHHDYYLLNLRLPPSPEKNINIGQIDDISLVTIHQNGGFTIIWFSIKTFMFPCVLIVLVWFWKRIQQMCRPPQTY
;
A
#
# COMPACT_ATOMS: atom_id res chain seq x y z
N MET A 1 48.21 6.06 28.66
CA MET A 1 47.06 6.30 27.75
C MET A 1 46.17 5.07 27.86
N ALA A 2 44.94 5.19 28.35
CA ALA A 2 44.04 4.04 28.39
C ALA A 2 43.59 3.71 26.96
N GLY A 3 44.06 2.58 26.44
CA GLY A 3 43.67 2.07 25.12
C GLY A 3 42.17 1.80 25.04
N VAL A 4 41.64 1.68 23.83
CA VAL A 4 40.23 1.36 23.58
C VAL A 4 39.92 -0.01 24.22
N VAL A 5 38.67 -0.25 24.62
CA VAL A 5 38.24 -1.53 25.23
C VAL A 5 38.66 -2.74 24.38
N LEU A 6 38.66 -2.59 23.05
CA LEU A 6 39.08 -3.61 22.10
C LEU A 6 40.60 -3.88 22.11
N GLU A 7 41.44 -2.88 22.39
CA GLU A 7 42.90 -3.03 22.47
C GLU A 7 43.34 -3.80 23.72
N ASN A 8 42.54 -3.70 24.79
CA ASN A 8 42.82 -4.36 26.08
C ASN A 8 42.06 -5.69 26.26
N LEU A 9 41.28 -6.11 25.25
CA LEU A 9 40.47 -7.32 25.34
C LEU A 9 41.32 -8.55 24.98
N SER A 10 41.34 -9.57 25.86
CA SER A 10 41.96 -10.86 25.55
C SER A 10 41.19 -11.58 24.43
N TRP A 11 41.90 -12.29 23.54
CA TRP A 11 41.31 -13.07 22.44
C TRP A 11 40.22 -14.05 22.92
N LYS A 12 40.37 -14.62 24.13
CA LYS A 12 39.34 -15.49 24.74
C LYS A 12 38.03 -14.75 24.99
N LYS A 13 38.09 -13.50 25.49
CA LYS A 13 36.92 -12.65 25.74
C LYS A 13 36.29 -12.18 24.44
N LEU A 14 37.10 -11.94 23.42
CA LEU A 14 36.62 -11.58 22.08
C LEU A 14 35.81 -12.72 21.45
N ILE A 15 36.31 -13.96 21.54
CA ILE A 15 35.58 -15.15 21.06
C ILE A 15 34.24 -15.31 21.80
N ILE A 16 34.23 -15.16 23.13
CA ILE A 16 32.99 -15.25 23.91
C ILE A 16 31.98 -14.19 23.47
N LEU A 17 32.41 -12.93 23.31
CA LEU A 17 31.55 -11.85 22.83
C LEU A 17 30.99 -12.16 21.43
N SER A 18 31.84 -12.66 20.52
CA SER A 18 31.42 -13.03 19.16
C SER A 18 30.39 -14.15 19.16
N LEU A 19 30.55 -15.17 20.01
CA LEU A 19 29.59 -16.27 20.13
C LEU A 19 28.25 -15.79 20.68
N ILE A 20 28.26 -14.89 21.66
CA ILE A 20 27.03 -14.30 22.21
C ILE A 20 26.28 -13.51 21.12
N LEU A 21 26.99 -12.67 20.36
CA LEU A 21 26.40 -11.91 19.26
C LEU A 21 25.85 -12.82 18.16
N LEU A 22 26.57 -13.91 17.84
CA LEU A 22 26.11 -14.91 16.88
C LEU A 22 24.80 -15.59 17.33
N MET A 23 24.71 -15.99 18.60
CA MET A 23 23.49 -16.59 19.16
C MET A 23 22.31 -15.61 19.16
N LEU A 24 22.56 -14.33 19.43
CA LEU A 24 21.55 -13.28 19.36
C LEU A 24 21.04 -13.09 17.91
N LEU A 25 21.96 -13.05 16.93
CA LEU A 25 21.62 -12.96 15.51
C LEU A 25 20.78 -14.16 15.05
N ILE A 26 21.15 -15.37 15.43
CA ILE A 26 20.38 -16.59 15.13
C ILE A 26 18.97 -16.49 15.73
N THR A 27 18.84 -15.97 16.95
CA THR A 27 17.53 -15.81 17.60
C THR A 27 16.65 -14.81 16.85
N PHE A 28 17.18 -13.66 16.43
CA PHE A 28 16.41 -12.70 15.63
C PHE A 28 16.04 -13.23 14.25
N PHE A 29 16.94 -13.99 13.63
CA PHE A 29 16.66 -14.67 12.37
C PHE A 29 15.49 -15.66 12.53
N LEU A 30 15.49 -16.47 13.59
CA LEU A 30 14.40 -17.41 13.86
C LEU A 30 13.08 -16.70 14.16
N ILE A 31 13.10 -15.59 14.90
CA ILE A 31 11.89 -14.78 15.14
C ILE A 31 11.34 -14.23 13.82
N GLY A 32 12.21 -13.70 12.95
CA GLY A 32 11.80 -13.18 11.64
C GLY A 32 11.31 -14.25 10.67
N GLY A 33 11.92 -15.44 10.67
CA GLY A 33 11.59 -16.51 9.75
C GLY A 33 10.43 -17.41 10.17
N LEU A 34 10.25 -17.65 11.48
CA LEU A 34 9.24 -18.59 11.98
C LEU A 34 7.99 -17.90 12.55
N GLN A 35 8.15 -16.74 13.19
CA GLN A 35 7.05 -16.08 13.89
C GLN A 35 6.44 -14.92 13.08
N ALA A 36 7.26 -14.19 12.32
CA ALA A 36 6.80 -13.03 11.58
C ALA A 36 6.12 -13.44 10.26
N PRO A 37 4.89 -12.95 9.99
CA PRO A 37 4.27 -13.13 8.69
C PRO A 37 4.96 -12.23 7.66
N GLN A 38 4.59 -12.40 6.38
CA GLN A 38 5.08 -11.54 5.31
C GLN A 38 4.85 -10.05 5.66
N PRO A 39 5.84 -9.17 5.37
CA PRO A 39 5.82 -7.78 5.82
C PRO A 39 4.67 -6.98 5.22
N ASN A 40 4.32 -7.25 3.96
CA ASN A 40 3.29 -6.53 3.23
C ASN A 40 2.22 -7.51 2.75
N ASN A 41 0.99 -7.02 2.63
CA ASN A 41 -0.11 -7.69 1.95
C ASN A 41 -0.49 -6.88 0.72
N VAL A 42 -0.85 -7.57 -0.36
CA VAL A 42 -1.29 -6.98 -1.62
C VAL A 42 -2.72 -7.41 -1.89
N ASN A 43 -3.59 -6.45 -2.14
CA ASN A 43 -5.00 -6.68 -2.46
C ASN A 43 -5.38 -5.91 -3.72
N ILE A 44 -5.93 -6.62 -4.71
CA ILE A 44 -6.32 -6.07 -6.01
C ILE A 44 -7.84 -5.88 -6.00
N ILE A 45 -8.30 -4.66 -6.28
CA ILE A 45 -9.70 -4.27 -6.20
C ILE A 45 -10.13 -3.75 -7.57
N ILE A 46 -11.03 -4.46 -8.24
CA ILE A 46 -11.60 -4.00 -9.52
C ILE A 46 -12.59 -2.87 -9.22
N GLY A 47 -12.47 -1.77 -9.96
CA GLY A 47 -13.34 -0.60 -9.83
C GLY A 47 -14.75 -0.90 -10.30
N THR A 48 -15.75 -0.61 -9.48
CA THR A 48 -17.14 -0.72 -9.92
C THR A 48 -17.49 0.50 -10.76
N LYS A 49 -17.92 0.26 -12.01
CA LYS A 49 -18.43 1.28 -12.92
C LYS A 49 -19.79 1.77 -12.41
N CYS A 50 -19.86 3.01 -11.96
CA CYS A 50 -21.07 3.64 -11.45
C CYS A 50 -21.56 4.74 -12.40
N TYR A 51 -22.88 4.83 -12.57
CA TYR A 51 -23.53 5.88 -13.36
C TYR A 51 -23.99 7.05 -12.47
N ALA A 52 -23.54 8.26 -12.77
CA ALA A 52 -23.96 9.49 -12.12
C ALA A 52 -25.17 10.11 -12.83
N ARG A 53 -26.38 9.85 -12.31
CA ARG A 53 -27.65 10.38 -12.85
C ARG A 53 -27.72 11.90 -12.78
N GLY A 54 -28.16 12.51 -13.89
CA GLY A 54 -28.46 13.94 -14.02
C GLY A 54 -27.62 14.64 -15.08
N ARG A 55 -28.13 15.75 -15.63
CA ARG A 55 -27.40 16.58 -16.61
C ARG A 55 -26.19 17.29 -16.00
N TYR A 56 -26.25 17.58 -14.70
CA TYR A 56 -25.14 18.20 -13.96
C TYR A 56 -24.51 17.17 -13.02
N VAL A 57 -23.23 16.89 -13.23
CA VAL A 57 -22.52 15.87 -12.46
C VAL A 57 -22.12 16.45 -11.11
N ASN A 58 -22.88 16.14 -10.05
CA ASN A 58 -22.50 16.52 -8.69
C ASN A 58 -21.17 15.82 -8.31
N ARG A 59 -20.13 16.60 -8.04
CA ARG A 59 -18.79 16.10 -7.68
C ARG A 59 -18.67 15.65 -6.24
N GLU A 60 -19.54 16.12 -5.36
CA GLU A 60 -19.52 15.82 -3.92
C GLU A 60 -20.31 14.55 -3.58
N LYS A 61 -21.08 14.03 -4.54
CA LYS A 61 -21.84 12.79 -4.34
C LYS A 61 -20.89 11.59 -4.30
N TRP A 62 -20.88 10.91 -3.16
CA TRP A 62 -20.24 9.61 -2.98
C TRP A 62 -21.02 8.51 -3.70
N HIS A 63 -20.28 7.60 -4.34
CA HIS A 63 -20.82 6.51 -5.14
C HIS A 63 -20.31 5.23 -4.51
N ILE A 64 -21.20 4.49 -3.85
CA ILE A 64 -20.79 3.35 -3.02
C ILE A 64 -20.93 2.08 -3.87
N PRO A 65 -19.87 1.29 -4.08
CA PRO A 65 -19.91 0.15 -5.01
C PRO A 65 -20.67 -1.07 -4.47
N ARG A 66 -20.91 -1.12 -3.16
CA ARG A 66 -21.46 -2.30 -2.44
C ARG A 66 -22.55 -1.88 -1.45
N GLY A 67 -23.31 -2.86 -0.97
CA GLY A 67 -24.43 -2.67 -0.05
C GLY A 67 -25.79 -2.80 -0.73
N ASN A 68 -26.86 -2.46 0.01
CA ASN A 68 -28.23 -2.57 -0.49
C ASN A 68 -28.46 -1.68 -1.72
N LYS A 69 -29.44 -2.00 -2.58
CA LYS A 69 -29.74 -1.25 -3.82
C LYS A 69 -30.11 0.22 -3.58
N SER A 70 -30.56 0.57 -2.37
CA SER A 70 -30.86 1.96 -2.00
C SER A 70 -29.61 2.80 -1.73
N ILE A 71 -28.49 2.17 -1.36
CA ILE A 71 -27.24 2.83 -0.95
C ILE A 71 -26.16 2.66 -2.04
N SER A 72 -26.13 1.49 -2.67
CA SER A 72 -25.17 1.20 -3.73
C SER A 72 -25.46 2.05 -4.97
N CYS A 73 -24.38 2.37 -5.69
CA CYS A 73 -24.48 3.10 -6.94
C CYS A 73 -25.18 2.24 -8.00
N GLU A 74 -25.79 2.91 -8.98
CA GLU A 74 -26.27 2.23 -10.16
C GLU A 74 -25.08 1.76 -10.99
N LYS A 75 -24.92 0.44 -11.08
CA LYS A 75 -23.78 -0.20 -11.74
C LYS A 75 -23.98 -0.24 -13.25
N LEU A 76 -22.86 -0.18 -13.96
CA LEU A 76 -22.73 -0.48 -15.38
C LEU A 76 -21.89 -1.77 -15.51
N ASP A 77 -22.36 -2.72 -16.30
CA ASP A 77 -21.64 -3.99 -16.49
C ASP A 77 -20.47 -3.79 -17.47
N SER A 78 -20.66 -2.98 -18.52
CA SER A 78 -19.63 -2.63 -19.49
C SER A 78 -19.61 -1.12 -19.79
N LEU A 79 -18.47 -0.66 -20.29
CA LEU A 79 -18.29 0.69 -20.85
C LEU A 79 -18.28 0.67 -22.38
N ARG A 80 -18.68 -0.45 -22.99
CA ARG A 80 -18.71 -0.55 -24.44
C ARG A 80 -19.89 0.25 -25.03
N PRO A 81 -19.69 0.96 -26.14
CA PRO A 81 -20.74 1.77 -26.78
C PRO A 81 -21.99 0.98 -27.19
N ASP A 82 -21.87 -0.34 -27.39
CA ASP A 82 -22.96 -1.23 -27.77
C ASP A 82 -23.83 -1.72 -26.59
N ASP A 83 -23.48 -1.38 -25.35
CA ASP A 83 -24.28 -1.75 -24.17
C ASP A 83 -25.68 -1.08 -24.25
N PRO A 84 -26.78 -1.86 -24.19
CA PRO A 84 -28.14 -1.33 -24.27
C PRO A 84 -28.45 -0.28 -23.20
N LYS A 85 -27.77 -0.33 -22.03
CA LYS A 85 -27.97 0.63 -20.95
C LYS A 85 -27.34 1.99 -21.27
N ILE A 86 -26.21 2.02 -21.96
CA ILE A 86 -25.53 3.25 -22.38
C ILE A 86 -26.34 3.94 -23.47
N ILE A 87 -26.82 3.17 -24.46
CA ILE A 87 -27.62 3.69 -25.58
C ILE A 87 -28.96 4.24 -25.08
N SER A 88 -29.67 3.48 -24.23
CA SER A 88 -31.01 3.89 -23.76
C SER A 88 -31.00 5.10 -22.83
N GLN A 89 -29.92 5.31 -22.08
CA GLN A 89 -29.80 6.42 -21.12
C GLN A 89 -28.91 7.56 -21.63
N GLU A 90 -28.39 7.48 -22.87
CA GLU A 90 -27.46 8.44 -23.47
C GLU A 90 -26.28 8.81 -22.54
N ILE A 91 -25.66 7.79 -21.94
CA ILE A 91 -24.62 7.99 -20.93
C ILE A 91 -23.37 8.57 -21.59
N THR A 92 -22.91 9.73 -21.09
CA THR A 92 -21.66 10.35 -21.52
C THR A 92 -20.50 9.97 -20.60
N ASP A 93 -19.25 9.98 -21.08
CA ASP A 93 -18.04 9.69 -20.32
C ASP A 93 -17.91 10.50 -19.01
N LYS A 94 -18.46 11.72 -18.98
CA LYS A 94 -18.47 12.60 -17.79
C LYS A 94 -19.30 12.06 -16.64
N GLN A 95 -20.26 11.18 -16.92
CA GLN A 95 -21.18 10.60 -15.95
C GLN A 95 -20.70 9.26 -15.40
N VAL A 96 -19.62 8.70 -15.94
CA VAL A 96 -19.01 7.46 -15.46
C VAL A 96 -18.10 7.75 -14.28
N VAL A 97 -18.23 6.96 -13.21
CA VAL A 97 -17.40 7.02 -12.02
C VAL A 97 -16.90 5.62 -11.67
N PHE A 98 -15.60 5.44 -11.54
CA PHE A 98 -15.03 4.21 -11.01
C PHE A 98 -14.97 4.31 -9.48
N ALA A 99 -15.74 3.47 -8.80
CA ALA A 99 -15.83 3.46 -7.35
C ALA A 99 -15.07 2.26 -6.77
N PHE A 100 -14.16 2.54 -5.84
CA PHE A 100 -13.37 1.54 -5.12
C PHE A 100 -13.68 1.64 -3.63
N TRP A 101 -13.99 0.51 -3.00
CA TRP A 101 -14.14 0.41 -1.55
C TRP A 101 -13.00 -0.43 -1.00
N ILE A 102 -12.18 0.20 -0.17
CA ILE A 102 -11.00 -0.39 0.45
C ILE A 102 -11.29 -0.67 1.93
N PRO A 103 -10.97 -1.86 2.46
CA PRO A 103 -10.47 -3.02 1.73
C PRO A 103 -11.56 -3.70 0.86
N GLY A 104 -11.12 -4.31 -0.24
CA GLY A 104 -11.97 -5.17 -1.07
C GLY A 104 -12.45 -6.42 -0.30
N PRO A 105 -13.57 -7.04 -0.71
CA PRO A 105 -14.05 -8.26 -0.09
C PRO A 105 -13.13 -9.43 -0.47
N ARG A 106 -12.93 -10.37 0.45
CA ARG A 106 -12.14 -11.58 0.20
C ARG A 106 -12.92 -12.80 0.69
N ASP A 107 -13.07 -13.81 -0.16
CA ASP A 107 -13.85 -15.02 0.12
C ASP A 107 -15.28 -14.74 0.59
N GLY A 108 -15.89 -13.70 0.02
CA GLY A 108 -17.25 -13.25 0.38
C GLY A 108 -17.36 -12.53 1.74
N GLN A 109 -16.24 -12.33 2.45
CA GLN A 109 -16.22 -11.62 3.73
C GLN A 109 -15.81 -10.16 3.57
N GLU A 110 -16.47 -9.28 4.34
CA GLU A 110 -16.09 -7.89 4.45
C GLU A 110 -14.93 -7.74 5.42
N LEU A 111 -13.79 -7.29 4.89
CA LEU A 111 -12.61 -6.99 5.67
C LEU A 111 -12.67 -5.56 6.20
N LYS A 112 -11.89 -5.29 7.25
CA LYS A 112 -11.70 -3.96 7.82
C LYS A 112 -10.24 -3.61 7.85
N MET A 113 -9.95 -2.35 7.58
CA MET A 113 -8.63 -1.79 7.80
C MET A 113 -8.38 -1.63 9.30
N HIS A 114 -7.11 -1.69 9.72
CA HIS A 114 -6.72 -1.49 11.11
C HIS A 114 -5.49 -0.57 11.20
N PRO A 115 -5.37 0.30 12.23
CA PRO A 115 -4.19 1.16 12.43
C PRO A 115 -2.84 0.44 12.52
N ARG A 116 -2.84 -0.88 12.70
CA ARG A 116 -1.62 -1.70 12.77
C ARG A 116 -0.99 -1.94 11.40
N PHE A 117 -1.73 -1.64 10.32
CA PHE A 117 -1.18 -1.76 8.98
C PHE A 117 -0.29 -0.55 8.63
N GLN A 118 -0.25 0.48 9.50
CA GLN A 118 0.59 1.67 9.43
C GLN A 118 0.36 2.55 8.20
N TYR A 119 0.59 2.04 7.00
CA TYR A 119 0.45 2.77 5.75
C TYR A 119 -0.31 1.95 4.70
N MET A 120 -0.78 2.64 3.67
CA MET A 120 -1.29 2.02 2.44
C MET A 120 -0.77 2.77 1.24
N MET A 121 -0.09 2.04 0.37
CA MET A 121 0.29 2.50 -0.97
C MET A 121 -0.73 1.94 -1.96
N SER A 122 -1.13 2.76 -2.93
CA SER A 122 -2.07 2.36 -3.95
C SER A 122 -1.57 2.68 -5.35
N VAL A 123 -1.77 1.71 -6.24
CA VAL A 123 -1.31 1.72 -7.62
C VAL A 123 -2.50 1.37 -8.50
N LEU A 124 -2.69 2.14 -9.58
CA LEU A 124 -3.72 1.92 -10.58
C LEU A 124 -3.16 1.09 -11.73
N GLN A 125 -3.93 0.09 -12.13
CA GLN A 125 -3.72 -0.72 -13.32
C GLN A 125 -4.92 -0.45 -14.25
N LEU A 126 -4.64 0.02 -15.46
CA LEU A 126 -5.63 0.37 -16.46
C LEU A 126 -5.72 -0.75 -17.49
N ASP A 127 -6.93 -1.24 -17.76
CA ASP A 127 -7.17 -2.23 -18.80
C ASP A 127 -7.79 -1.50 -20.00
N ILE A 128 -7.01 -1.29 -21.06
CA ILE A 128 -7.44 -0.57 -22.27
C ILE A 128 -7.62 -1.58 -23.40
N ILE A 129 -8.78 -1.57 -24.06
CA ILE A 129 -9.05 -2.43 -25.22
C ILE A 129 -8.40 -1.85 -26.47
N TYR A 130 -7.75 -2.71 -27.25
CA TYR A 130 -7.20 -2.37 -28.55
C TYR A 130 -8.31 -2.14 -29.58
N GLN A 131 -8.36 -0.93 -30.15
CA GLN A 131 -9.21 -0.61 -31.31
C GLN A 131 -8.34 -0.18 -32.49
N PRO A 132 -7.76 -1.13 -33.24
CA PRO A 132 -7.26 -0.84 -34.57
C PRO A 132 -8.42 -0.95 -35.55
N HIS A 133 -8.30 -0.46 -36.77
CA HIS A 133 -9.18 -0.92 -37.84
C HIS A 133 -8.75 -2.37 -38.24
N ASN A 134 -9.14 -3.36 -37.41
CA ASN A 134 -9.10 -4.85 -37.46
C ASN A 134 -8.09 -5.58 -38.41
N PRO A 135 -7.20 -6.51 -37.93
CA PRO A 135 -7.50 -7.96 -37.98
C PRO A 135 -6.68 -8.83 -36.99
N THR A 136 -6.60 -8.49 -35.70
CA THR A 136 -5.96 -9.37 -34.72
C THR A 136 -6.83 -9.45 -33.48
N GLU A 137 -7.44 -10.63 -33.30
CA GLU A 137 -8.24 -11.10 -32.16
C GLU A 137 -9.06 -10.03 -31.41
N PRO A 138 -10.40 -10.01 -31.58
CA PRO A 138 -11.26 -9.09 -30.82
C PRO A 138 -11.04 -9.29 -29.32
N GLY A 139 -10.60 -8.24 -28.61
CA GLY A 139 -10.40 -8.25 -27.17
C GLY A 139 -8.94 -8.29 -26.68
N SER A 140 -7.95 -8.06 -27.54
CA SER A 140 -6.57 -7.83 -27.06
C SER A 140 -6.49 -6.56 -26.20
N GLN A 141 -5.98 -6.70 -24.98
CA GLN A 141 -5.78 -5.61 -24.02
C GLN A 141 -4.35 -5.07 -24.14
N TYR A 142 -4.18 -3.76 -23.96
CA TYR A 142 -2.85 -3.16 -23.82
C TYR A 142 -2.21 -3.57 -22.50
N ASP A 143 -0.95 -4.01 -22.56
CA ASP A 143 -0.12 -4.18 -21.35
C ASP A 143 0.36 -2.80 -20.88
N CYS A 144 -0.40 -2.21 -19.96
CA CYS A 144 -0.15 -0.87 -19.44
C CYS A 144 0.79 -0.91 -18.23
N GLU A 145 1.68 0.08 -18.13
CA GLU A 145 2.49 0.27 -16.93
C GLU A 145 1.62 0.66 -15.73
N LEU A 146 2.03 0.21 -14.55
CA LEU A 146 1.40 0.53 -13.28
C LEU A 146 1.56 2.02 -12.94
N LEU A 147 0.44 2.70 -12.66
CA LEU A 147 0.42 4.11 -12.32
C LEU A 147 0.33 4.30 -10.80
N HIS A 148 1.26 5.04 -10.21
CA HIS A 148 1.17 5.39 -8.79
C HIS A 148 -0.06 6.27 -8.54
N ALA A 149 -0.97 5.83 -7.66
CA ALA A 149 -2.21 6.53 -7.39
C ALA A 149 -2.09 7.47 -6.20
N PHE A 150 -1.85 6.91 -5.01
CA PHE A 150 -1.70 7.67 -3.77
C PHE A 150 -1.08 6.80 -2.68
N GLU A 151 -0.50 7.45 -1.68
CA GLU A 151 0.00 6.82 -0.47
C GLU A 151 -0.61 7.51 0.76
N ILE A 152 -1.11 6.71 1.70
CA ILE A 152 -1.60 7.19 2.99
C ILE A 152 -0.70 6.61 4.07
N SER A 153 -0.01 7.50 4.80
CA SER A 153 0.95 7.10 5.83
C SER A 153 0.33 6.66 7.17
N SER A 154 -0.99 6.78 7.32
CA SER A 154 -1.72 6.35 8.52
C SER A 154 -3.10 5.81 8.15
N LEU A 155 -3.43 4.62 8.66
CA LEU A 155 -4.71 3.97 8.42
C LEU A 155 -5.63 4.09 9.64
N HIS A 156 -6.24 5.27 9.81
CA HIS A 156 -7.10 5.55 10.96
C HIS A 156 -8.49 4.89 10.85
N HIS A 157 -9.12 4.92 9.68
CA HIS A 157 -10.49 4.45 9.48
C HIS A 157 -10.54 2.99 9.05
N ASP A 158 -11.65 2.31 9.37
CA ASP A 158 -11.92 0.93 8.97
C ASP A 158 -12.09 0.77 7.45
N TYR A 159 -12.59 1.82 6.78
CA TYR A 159 -12.96 1.79 5.37
C TYR A 159 -12.59 3.09 4.68
N TYR A 160 -12.20 2.98 3.40
CA TYR A 160 -11.92 4.11 2.53
C TYR A 160 -12.68 3.95 1.22
N LEU A 161 -13.26 5.04 0.75
CA LEU A 161 -13.98 5.10 -0.52
C LEU A 161 -13.22 6.02 -1.48
N LEU A 162 -12.91 5.50 -2.67
CA LEU A 162 -12.27 6.26 -3.73
C LEU A 162 -13.18 6.30 -4.95
N ASN A 163 -13.54 7.52 -5.35
CA ASN A 163 -14.30 7.78 -6.57
C ASN A 163 -13.39 8.42 -7.60
N LEU A 164 -13.02 7.67 -8.64
CA LEU A 164 -12.19 8.15 -9.74
C LEU A 164 -13.09 8.55 -10.93
N ARG A 165 -12.83 9.74 -11.49
CA ARG A 165 -13.51 10.23 -12.69
C ARG A 165 -12.46 10.68 -13.70
N LEU A 166 -12.69 10.33 -14.96
CA LEU A 166 -11.82 10.68 -16.07
C LEU A 166 -12.60 11.52 -17.09
N PRO A 167 -13.01 12.76 -16.75
CA PRO A 167 -13.80 13.57 -17.66
C PRO A 167 -12.95 13.97 -18.88
N PRO A 168 -13.45 13.84 -20.10
CA PRO A 168 -12.77 14.37 -21.29
C PRO A 168 -12.82 15.90 -21.27
N SER A 169 -11.66 16.49 -21.51
CA SER A 169 -11.45 17.93 -21.65
C SER A 169 -10.60 18.17 -22.90
N PRO A 170 -10.74 19.29 -23.62
CA PRO A 170 -9.92 19.56 -24.82
C PRO A 170 -8.40 19.44 -24.60
N GLU A 171 -7.92 19.59 -23.36
CA GLU A 171 -6.49 19.47 -23.01
C GLU A 171 -6.13 18.21 -22.21
N LYS A 172 -7.12 17.48 -21.67
CA LYS A 172 -6.89 16.38 -20.71
C LYS A 172 -7.75 15.18 -21.05
N ASN A 173 -7.20 13.98 -20.88
CA ASN A 173 -7.90 12.72 -21.15
C ASN A 173 -8.39 12.62 -22.61
N ILE A 174 -7.62 13.19 -23.55
CA ILE A 174 -7.83 13.02 -24.99
C ILE A 174 -7.09 11.77 -25.46
N ASN A 175 -7.72 10.98 -26.34
CA ASN A 175 -7.12 9.80 -26.97
C ASN A 175 -6.49 8.77 -26.02
N ILE A 176 -7.07 8.57 -24.82
CA ILE A 176 -6.58 7.60 -23.83
C ILE A 176 -6.97 6.13 -24.16
N GLY A 177 -7.53 5.89 -25.34
CA GLY A 177 -8.09 4.58 -25.73
C GLY A 177 -9.44 4.29 -25.06
N GLN A 178 -9.99 3.11 -25.35
CA GLN A 178 -11.21 2.62 -24.71
C GLN A 178 -10.83 1.87 -23.43
N ILE A 179 -11.05 2.49 -22.28
CA ILE A 179 -10.88 1.83 -20.97
C ILE A 179 -12.01 0.81 -20.78
N ASP A 180 -11.65 -0.44 -20.54
CA ASP A 180 -12.59 -1.48 -20.16
C ASP A 180 -12.79 -1.48 -18.65
N ASP A 181 -11.69 -1.67 -17.90
CA ASP A 181 -11.69 -1.74 -16.45
C ASP A 181 -10.50 -0.98 -15.84
N ILE A 182 -10.64 -0.64 -14.56
CA ILE A 182 -9.57 -0.05 -13.77
C ILE A 182 -9.45 -0.87 -12.49
N SER A 183 -8.28 -1.43 -12.26
CA SER A 183 -7.95 -2.18 -11.06
C SER A 183 -7.09 -1.32 -10.13
N LEU A 184 -7.42 -1.33 -8.84
CA LEU A 184 -6.68 -0.65 -7.79
C LEU A 184 -5.93 -1.70 -6.97
N VAL A 185 -4.61 -1.71 -7.09
CA VAL A 185 -3.74 -2.52 -6.25
C VAL A 185 -3.45 -1.72 -4.99
N THR A 186 -3.79 -2.29 -3.84
CA THR A 186 -3.54 -1.71 -2.52
C THR A 186 -2.52 -2.56 -1.79
N ILE A 187 -1.47 -1.93 -1.29
CA ILE A 187 -0.36 -2.55 -0.58
C ILE A 187 -0.31 -1.92 0.80
N HIS A 188 -0.44 -2.74 1.84
CA HIS A 188 -0.36 -2.27 3.22
C HIS A 188 0.50 -3.21 4.06
N GLN A 189 1.06 -2.70 5.14
CA GLN A 189 1.85 -3.55 6.04
C GLN A 189 0.93 -4.59 6.70
N ASN A 190 1.47 -5.76 6.96
CA ASN A 190 0.78 -6.78 7.71
C ASN A 190 0.76 -6.42 9.21
N GLY A 191 -0.43 -6.36 9.79
CA GLY A 191 -0.58 -6.03 11.21
C GLY A 191 0.12 -7.00 12.15
N GLY A 192 0.23 -8.30 11.78
CA GLY A 192 0.98 -9.28 12.55
C GLY A 192 2.49 -9.01 12.54
N PHE A 193 3.02 -8.64 11.37
CA PHE A 193 4.41 -8.22 11.23
C PHE A 193 4.70 -6.96 12.05
N THR A 194 3.80 -5.97 11.99
CA THR A 194 3.92 -4.73 12.77
C THR A 194 4.03 -4.97 14.27
N ILE A 195 3.24 -5.91 14.83
CA ILE A 195 3.29 -6.23 16.26
C ILE A 195 4.66 -6.80 16.65
N ILE A 196 5.19 -7.73 15.86
CA ILE A 196 6.49 -8.37 16.13
C ILE A 196 7.60 -7.32 15.99
N TRP A 197 7.56 -6.52 14.93
CA TRP A 197 8.50 -5.44 14.70
C TRP A 197 8.52 -4.42 15.83
N PHE A 198 7.35 -4.01 16.31
CA PHE A 198 7.23 -3.09 17.43
C PHE A 198 7.72 -3.71 18.75
N SER A 199 7.46 -4.99 18.97
CA SER A 199 7.97 -5.73 20.13
C SER A 199 9.51 -5.78 20.15
N ILE A 200 10.13 -6.11 19.02
CA ILE A 200 11.60 -6.14 18.89
C ILE A 200 12.19 -4.74 19.16
N LYS A 201 11.62 -3.70 18.56
CA LYS A 201 12.07 -2.31 18.81
C LYS A 201 11.93 -1.92 20.27
N THR A 202 10.80 -2.25 20.90
CA THR A 202 10.53 -1.92 22.31
C THR A 202 11.52 -2.62 23.24
N PHE A 203 11.87 -3.88 22.96
CA PHE A 203 12.85 -4.62 23.75
C PHE A 203 14.29 -4.13 23.51
N MET A 204 14.67 -3.83 22.27
CA MET A 204 16.04 -3.43 21.93
C MET A 204 16.35 -1.99 22.31
N PHE A 205 15.36 -1.11 22.29
CA PHE A 205 15.54 0.31 22.63
C PHE A 205 16.22 0.54 23.99
N PRO A 206 15.76 -0.02 25.12
CA PRO A 206 16.43 0.20 26.41
C PRO A 206 17.85 -0.39 26.43
N CYS A 207 18.08 -1.55 25.81
CA CYS A 207 19.41 -2.17 25.74
C CYS A 207 20.41 -1.26 25.01
N VAL A 208 20.04 -0.75 23.83
CA VAL A 208 20.87 0.17 23.05
C VAL A 208 21.06 1.49 23.80
N LEU A 209 20.01 2.01 24.43
CA LEU A 209 20.08 3.25 25.21
C LEU A 209 21.06 3.13 26.38
N ILE A 210 21.03 2.03 27.13
CA ILE A 210 21.96 1.77 28.24
C ILE A 210 23.40 1.73 27.74
N VAL A 211 23.67 1.04 26.63
CA VAL A 211 25.02 0.95 26.04
C VAL A 211 25.50 2.31 25.56
N LEU A 212 24.63 3.11 24.91
CA LEU A 212 24.95 4.46 24.47
C LEU A 212 25.26 5.39 25.65
N VAL A 213 24.44 5.38 26.70
CA VAL A 213 24.66 6.18 27.91
C VAL A 213 25.95 5.77 28.61
N TRP A 214 26.20 4.47 28.75
CA TRP A 214 27.45 3.95 29.31
C TRP A 214 28.66 4.41 28.49
N PHE A 215 28.60 4.27 27.16
CA PHE A 215 29.67 4.64 26.26
C PHE A 215 29.96 6.14 26.34
N TRP A 216 28.92 6.97 26.33
CA TRP A 216 29.02 8.42 26.47
C TRP A 216 29.66 8.82 27.80
N LYS A 217 29.21 8.23 28.91
CA LYS A 217 29.78 8.47 30.24
C LYS A 217 31.26 8.10 30.29
N ARG A 218 31.66 7.01 29.62
CA ARG A 218 33.08 6.59 29.53
C ARG A 218 33.92 7.58 28.73
N ILE A 219 33.37 8.17 27.67
CA ILE A 219 34.07 9.22 26.90
C ILE A 219 34.33 10.45 27.75
N GLN A 220 33.31 10.93 28.47
CA GLN A 220 33.42 12.14 29.30
C GLN A 220 34.42 12.02 30.46
N GLN A 221 34.70 10.80 30.93
CA GLN A 221 35.70 10.55 31.96
C GLN A 221 37.15 10.69 31.47
N MET A 222 37.38 10.78 30.16
CA MET A 222 38.72 10.96 29.61
C MET A 222 39.11 12.44 29.63
N CYS A 223 40.34 12.76 30.03
CA CYS A 223 40.88 14.14 30.02
C CYS A 223 41.13 14.72 28.61
N ARG A 224 40.71 14.02 27.55
CA ARG A 224 40.86 14.45 26.16
C ARG A 224 39.47 14.67 25.54
N PRO A 225 39.29 15.68 24.68
CA PRO A 225 38.05 15.83 23.96
C PRO A 225 37.77 14.58 23.09
N PRO A 226 36.50 14.25 22.83
CA PRO A 226 36.16 13.20 21.88
C PRO A 226 36.80 13.50 20.53
N GLN A 227 37.52 12.51 19.98
CA GLN A 227 38.14 12.64 18.67
C GLN A 227 37.06 12.48 17.61
N THR A 228 36.63 13.59 17.03
CA THR A 228 35.95 13.63 15.73
C THR A 228 37.05 13.77 14.68
N TYR A 229 37.14 12.82 13.75
CA TYR A 229 37.91 13.02 12.52
C TYR A 229 37.37 14.23 11.75
#